data_AF-A0A0Q1B6X0-F1
#
_entry.id   AF-A0A0Q1B6X0-F1
#
_cell.length_a   1.000
_cell.length_b   1.000
_cell.length_c   1.000
_cell.angle_alpha   90.00
_cell.angle_beta   90.00
_cell.angle_gamma   90.00
#
_symmetry.space_group_name_H-M   'P 1'
#
loop_
_entity.id
_entity.type
_entity.pdbx_description
1 polymer ?
#
loop_
_entity_poly.entity_id
_entity_poly.type
_entity_poly.pdbx_seq_one_letter_code
_entity_poly.pdbx_strand_id
1 'polypeptide(L)'
;MEKPIQDSSDPSPEKPAPVKTESMEFEEKQAKVMVPKKKEVLRKITGVLDVVNGYGFIRYPKYNYTLSPYDVYVTRSLIDKHRLKIGDTVCGYARPPKSNEKNDALVSIVSVNEQEPEIVKKRLAFNDSTPLYPSERLKLERDDKNDISMRIIDLLAPLGKGQRGLIVSPPKAGKTIILQKIANSITANHPECILIVLLIDERPEEVTDMQRSVNAEVISSTFDEPADHHTQVAHIVLEKARRLVEMKKDVVILLDSITRLARAHNAVIPHSGKTLSGGVDSLALHKPKRFFGAARNVEEGGSLTILATALIETGSRMDEVIFEEFKGTGNMEIVLDRKLADRRIFPAIDVNKSSTRREELLLSEKELNRVWVLRKFLSDMTPVEAMETIKRELGKTKNNEEFLSSMSN
;
A
#
# COMPACT_ATOMS: atom_id res chain seq x y z
N MET A 1 -74.57 18.14 -68.61
CA MET A 1 -76.04 18.07 -68.63
C MET A 1 -76.47 17.14 -67.51
N GLU A 2 -77.52 17.54 -66.80
CA GLU A 2 -78.39 16.71 -65.95
C GLU A 2 -77.85 16.09 -64.63
N LYS A 3 -78.26 16.72 -63.51
CA LYS A 3 -78.81 16.04 -62.31
C LYS A 3 -80.11 15.30 -62.72
N PRO A 4 -80.71 14.32 -61.97
CA PRO A 4 -81.06 14.56 -60.55
C PRO A 4 -81.51 13.35 -59.64
N ILE A 5 -82.07 13.72 -58.44
CA ILE A 5 -83.19 13.11 -57.66
C ILE A 5 -82.92 11.81 -56.82
N GLN A 6 -82.92 11.90 -55.47
CA GLN A 6 -83.99 11.61 -54.45
C GLN A 6 -84.17 10.10 -54.17
N ASP A 7 -84.63 9.58 -53.05
CA ASP A 7 -84.92 9.94 -51.64
C ASP A 7 -85.77 8.72 -51.15
N SER A 8 -85.59 8.18 -49.94
CA SER A 8 -86.68 7.52 -49.18
C SER A 8 -86.22 6.78 -47.92
N SER A 9 -86.99 7.06 -46.87
CA SER A 9 -87.04 6.65 -45.47
C SER A 9 -87.47 5.21 -45.14
N ASP A 10 -86.88 4.64 -44.06
CA ASP A 10 -87.40 3.86 -42.89
C ASP A 10 -88.50 2.77 -43.03
N PRO A 11 -88.76 1.91 -42.01
CA PRO A 11 -87.94 1.34 -40.92
C PRO A 11 -88.11 -0.21 -40.74
N SER A 12 -87.23 -0.80 -39.89
CA SER A 12 -87.27 -2.06 -39.11
C SER A 12 -88.12 -3.29 -39.54
N PRO A 13 -87.55 -4.50 -39.36
CA PRO A 13 -88.20 -5.41 -38.41
C PRO A 13 -87.22 -6.08 -37.43
N GLU A 14 -87.64 -6.17 -36.16
CA GLU A 14 -87.06 -7.04 -35.13
C GLU A 14 -87.00 -8.50 -35.58
N LYS A 15 -85.91 -9.18 -35.20
CA LYS A 15 -85.80 -10.64 -34.98
C LYS A 15 -84.36 -10.99 -34.57
N PRO A 16 -84.13 -12.16 -33.97
CA PRO A 16 -84.51 -12.63 -32.64
C PRO A 16 -83.25 -12.71 -31.75
N ALA A 17 -83.41 -13.00 -30.46
CA ALA A 17 -82.28 -13.42 -29.63
C ALA A 17 -81.81 -14.84 -30.01
N PRO A 18 -80.49 -15.10 -30.12
CA PRO A 18 -79.99 -16.43 -29.85
C PRO A 18 -78.80 -16.42 -28.88
N VAL A 19 -79.01 -17.13 -27.77
CA VAL A 19 -78.17 -18.22 -27.25
C VAL A 19 -76.65 -18.01 -27.28
N LYS A 20 -76.11 -17.86 -26.07
CA LYS A 20 -74.71 -18.07 -25.73
C LYS A 20 -74.30 -19.52 -26.02
N THR A 21 -73.17 -19.72 -26.72
CA THR A 21 -72.21 -20.78 -26.38
C THR A 21 -70.83 -20.52 -26.99
N GLU A 22 -69.88 -20.27 -26.10
CA GLU A 22 -68.53 -20.87 -26.06
C GLU A 22 -67.75 -21.00 -27.39
N SER A 23 -67.01 -19.96 -27.78
CA SER A 23 -65.74 -20.11 -28.53
C SER A 23 -64.94 -18.80 -28.72
N MET A 24 -65.05 -17.84 -27.80
CA MET A 24 -64.27 -16.58 -27.86
C MET A 24 -63.71 -16.14 -26.50
N GLU A 25 -63.24 -17.08 -25.68
CA GLU A 25 -62.52 -16.77 -24.42
C GLU A 25 -61.12 -17.40 -24.34
N PHE A 26 -60.49 -17.70 -25.49
CA PHE A 26 -59.12 -18.25 -25.51
C PHE A 26 -58.01 -17.29 -25.97
N GLU A 27 -58.30 -16.02 -26.31
CA GLU A 27 -57.27 -15.08 -26.78
C GLU A 27 -57.29 -13.68 -26.12
N GLU A 28 -57.87 -13.53 -24.92
CA GLU A 28 -57.79 -12.27 -24.15
C GLU A 28 -57.06 -12.41 -22.78
N LYS A 29 -56.08 -13.32 -22.69
CA LYS A 29 -55.20 -13.44 -21.51
C LYS A 29 -53.70 -13.27 -21.78
N GLN A 30 -53.32 -12.66 -22.89
CA GLN A 30 -51.92 -12.28 -23.17
C GLN A 30 -51.78 -10.83 -23.61
N ALA A 31 -52.21 -9.89 -22.76
CA ALA A 31 -51.84 -8.48 -22.92
C ALA A 31 -51.77 -7.74 -21.57
N LYS A 32 -51.13 -8.34 -20.57
CA LYS A 32 -50.39 -7.53 -19.59
C LYS A 32 -48.97 -7.43 -20.09
N VAL A 33 -48.72 -6.37 -20.85
CA VAL A 33 -47.37 -5.87 -21.14
C VAL A 33 -46.67 -5.73 -19.79
N MET A 34 -45.80 -6.69 -19.50
CA MET A 34 -44.90 -6.63 -18.37
C MET A 34 -43.95 -5.47 -18.66
N VAL A 35 -44.23 -4.33 -18.06
CA VAL A 35 -43.33 -3.18 -17.99
C VAL A 35 -41.93 -3.74 -17.67
N PRO A 36 -40.90 -3.41 -18.47
CA PRO A 36 -39.61 -4.09 -18.36
C PRO A 36 -39.12 -3.98 -16.91
N LYS A 37 -38.77 -5.12 -16.30
CA LYS A 37 -37.90 -5.15 -15.10
C LYS A 37 -36.76 -4.18 -15.41
N LYS A 38 -36.67 -3.05 -14.71
CA LYS A 38 -35.51 -2.17 -14.79
C LYS A 38 -34.29 -3.09 -14.67
N LYS A 39 -33.52 -3.25 -15.76
CA LYS A 39 -32.21 -3.90 -15.67
C LYS A 39 -31.45 -3.07 -14.64
N GLU A 40 -31.31 -3.58 -13.43
CA GLU A 40 -30.46 -2.95 -12.43
C GLU A 40 -29.09 -2.82 -13.08
N VAL A 41 -28.66 -1.58 -13.31
CA VAL A 41 -27.38 -1.30 -13.96
C VAL A 41 -26.31 -1.69 -12.95
N LEU A 42 -25.76 -2.88 -13.13
CA LEU A 42 -24.63 -3.36 -12.35
C LEU A 42 -23.37 -2.63 -12.78
N ARG A 43 -22.69 -2.02 -11.82
CA ARG A 43 -21.42 -1.32 -12.05
C ARG A 43 -20.28 -2.24 -11.66
N LYS A 44 -19.27 -2.36 -12.53
CA LYS A 44 -18.03 -3.05 -12.19
C LYS A 44 -17.21 -2.16 -11.27
N ILE A 45 -16.79 -2.69 -10.13
CA ILE A 45 -15.97 -1.99 -9.14
C ILE A 45 -14.73 -2.81 -8.81
N THR A 46 -13.67 -2.11 -8.40
CA THR A 46 -12.45 -2.71 -7.86
C THR A 46 -11.95 -1.86 -6.69
N GLY A 47 -11.74 -2.48 -5.54
CA GLY A 47 -11.17 -1.80 -4.37
C GLY A 47 -10.80 -2.78 -3.26
N VAL A 48 -10.35 -2.26 -2.13
CA VAL A 48 -9.82 -3.05 -1.01
C VAL A 48 -10.89 -3.28 0.04
N LEU A 49 -11.09 -4.53 0.44
CA LEU A 49 -12.05 -4.91 1.47
C LEU A 49 -11.57 -4.49 2.86
N ASP A 50 -12.41 -3.74 3.57
CA ASP A 50 -12.31 -3.42 4.98
C ASP A 50 -13.48 -4.09 5.72
N VAL A 51 -13.21 -4.91 6.74
CA VAL A 51 -14.23 -5.72 7.44
C VAL A 51 -14.40 -5.18 8.85
N VAL A 52 -15.65 -4.84 9.19
CA VAL A 52 -16.03 -4.27 10.48
C VAL A 52 -17.23 -5.05 11.02
N ASN A 53 -17.10 -5.65 12.21
CA ASN A 53 -18.20 -6.35 12.89
C ASN A 53 -18.92 -7.41 12.01
N GLY A 54 -18.16 -8.09 11.16
CA GLY A 54 -18.62 -9.19 10.33
C GLY A 54 -19.07 -8.81 8.92
N TYR A 55 -19.56 -7.60 8.67
CA TYR A 55 -19.78 -7.08 7.33
C TYR A 55 -18.57 -6.25 6.87
N GLY A 56 -18.57 -5.78 5.63
CA GLY A 56 -17.44 -5.00 5.13
C GLY A 56 -17.81 -3.93 4.12
N PHE A 57 -16.82 -3.13 3.76
CA PHE A 57 -16.90 -2.11 2.73
C PHE A 57 -15.71 -2.23 1.79
N ILE A 58 -15.94 -2.05 0.49
CA ILE A 58 -14.87 -1.85 -0.47
C ILE A 58 -14.46 -0.38 -0.42
N ARG A 59 -13.21 -0.15 0.00
CA ARG A 59 -12.54 1.14 0.08
C ARG A 59 -11.66 1.38 -1.14
N TYR A 60 -11.37 2.63 -1.45
CA TYR A 60 -10.62 3.00 -2.66
C TYR A 60 -9.31 3.74 -2.36
N PRO A 61 -8.24 3.49 -3.13
CA PRO A 61 -6.95 4.19 -2.98
C PRO A 61 -7.09 5.71 -3.15
N LYS A 62 -7.97 6.16 -4.07
CA LYS A 62 -8.23 7.60 -4.32
C LYS A 62 -8.69 8.35 -3.06
N TYR A 63 -9.28 7.65 -2.10
CA TYR A 63 -9.72 8.19 -0.82
C TYR A 63 -8.86 7.67 0.33
N ASN A 64 -7.60 7.27 0.09
CA ASN A 64 -6.66 6.77 1.10
C ASN A 64 -7.19 5.60 1.95
N TYR A 65 -8.10 4.79 1.41
CA TYR A 65 -8.80 3.71 2.12
C TYR A 65 -9.66 4.14 3.31
N THR A 66 -10.09 5.38 3.33
CA THR A 66 -10.92 5.96 4.40
C THR A 66 -12.40 5.86 4.05
N LEU A 67 -13.26 6.26 4.99
CA LEU A 67 -14.70 6.30 4.78
C LEU A 67 -15.05 7.28 3.65
N SER A 68 -15.74 6.77 2.63
CA SER A 68 -16.17 7.53 1.47
C SER A 68 -17.64 7.26 1.17
N PRO A 69 -18.41 8.26 0.68
CA PRO A 69 -19.78 8.04 0.22
C PRO A 69 -19.87 7.06 -0.96
N TYR A 70 -18.76 6.76 -1.62
CA TYR A 70 -18.68 5.83 -2.75
C TYR A 70 -18.36 4.39 -2.33
N ASP A 71 -18.20 4.11 -1.03
CA ASP A 71 -17.88 2.78 -0.54
C ASP A 71 -19.01 1.80 -0.85
N VAL A 72 -18.62 0.57 -1.21
CA VAL A 72 -19.56 -0.49 -1.59
C VAL A 72 -19.69 -1.47 -0.43
N TYR A 73 -20.92 -1.66 0.06
CA TYR A 73 -21.24 -2.59 1.12
C TYR A 73 -21.06 -4.04 0.67
N VAL A 74 -20.44 -4.86 1.55
CA VAL A 74 -20.20 -6.27 1.36
C VAL A 74 -20.85 -7.05 2.50
N THR A 75 -21.76 -7.96 2.14
CA THR A 75 -22.48 -8.78 3.12
C THR A 75 -21.55 -9.82 3.76
N ARG A 76 -21.86 -10.19 5.01
CA ARG A 76 -21.19 -11.30 5.72
C ARG A 76 -21.19 -12.59 4.89
N SER A 77 -22.31 -12.91 4.26
CA SER A 77 -22.46 -14.12 3.44
C SER A 77 -21.45 -14.18 2.28
N LEU A 78 -21.21 -13.05 1.58
CA LEU A 78 -20.20 -13.00 0.52
C LEU A 78 -18.78 -13.15 1.08
N ILE A 79 -18.48 -12.48 2.20
CA ILE A 79 -17.19 -12.57 2.89
C ILE A 79 -16.89 -14.04 3.28
N ASP A 80 -17.84 -14.69 3.93
CA ASP A 80 -17.69 -16.08 4.39
C ASP A 80 -17.61 -17.06 3.21
N LYS A 81 -18.50 -16.91 2.22
CA LYS A 81 -18.54 -17.77 1.02
C LYS A 81 -17.21 -17.76 0.26
N HIS A 82 -16.56 -16.60 0.17
CA HIS A 82 -15.30 -16.42 -0.54
C HIS A 82 -14.06 -16.41 0.35
N ARG A 83 -14.22 -16.62 1.68
CA ARG A 83 -13.15 -16.55 2.69
C ARG A 83 -12.31 -15.27 2.57
N LEU A 84 -12.98 -14.16 2.30
CA LEU A 84 -12.33 -12.86 2.15
C LEU A 84 -11.78 -12.39 3.50
N LYS A 85 -10.68 -11.66 3.45
CA LYS A 85 -10.02 -11.05 4.60
C LYS A 85 -9.84 -9.56 4.34
N ILE A 86 -9.62 -8.79 5.41
CA ILE A 86 -9.24 -7.38 5.31
C ILE A 86 -8.01 -7.25 4.40
N GLY A 87 -7.99 -6.23 3.55
CA GLY A 87 -6.91 -6.00 2.58
C GLY A 87 -7.11 -6.68 1.23
N ASP A 88 -8.10 -7.56 1.06
CA ASP A 88 -8.33 -8.22 -0.23
C ASP A 88 -8.80 -7.21 -1.26
N THR A 89 -8.12 -7.14 -2.41
CA THR A 89 -8.54 -6.33 -3.55
C THR A 89 -9.63 -7.09 -4.30
N VAL A 90 -10.89 -6.68 -4.13
CA VAL A 90 -12.05 -7.35 -4.71
C VAL A 90 -12.50 -6.62 -5.97
N CYS A 91 -12.59 -7.35 -7.07
CA CYS A 91 -13.20 -6.90 -8.31
C CYS A 91 -14.55 -7.61 -8.48
N GLY A 92 -15.60 -6.86 -8.77
CA GLY A 92 -16.95 -7.42 -8.83
C GLY A 92 -17.99 -6.47 -9.40
N TYR A 93 -19.25 -6.89 -9.35
CA TYR A 93 -20.38 -6.09 -9.79
C TYR A 93 -21.18 -5.62 -8.58
N ALA A 94 -21.42 -4.31 -8.48
CA ALA A 94 -22.23 -3.68 -7.45
C ALA A 94 -23.54 -3.16 -8.05
N ARG A 95 -24.60 -3.20 -7.24
CA ARG A 95 -25.89 -2.59 -7.56
C ARG A 95 -26.06 -1.28 -6.76
N PRO A 96 -26.84 -0.32 -7.28
CA PRO A 96 -27.26 0.85 -6.51
C PRO A 96 -27.98 0.48 -5.19
N PRO A 97 -27.97 1.37 -4.19
CA PRO A 97 -28.72 1.19 -2.95
C PRO A 97 -30.21 1.05 -3.23
N LYS A 98 -30.88 0.16 -2.48
CA LYS A 98 -32.34 0.15 -2.38
C LYS A 98 -32.83 1.30 -1.50
N SER A 99 -34.14 1.52 -1.46
CA SER A 99 -34.77 2.64 -0.73
C SER A 99 -34.42 2.73 0.77
N ASN A 100 -33.94 1.64 1.38
CA ASN A 100 -33.50 1.56 2.78
C ASN A 100 -31.98 1.44 2.97
N GLU A 101 -31.19 1.54 1.90
CA GLU A 101 -29.74 1.39 1.92
C GLU A 101 -29.07 2.74 1.59
N LYS A 102 -27.91 3.01 2.21
CA LYS A 102 -27.15 4.25 1.95
C LYS A 102 -26.07 4.08 0.87
N ASN A 103 -25.56 2.87 0.70
CA ASN A 103 -24.40 2.54 -0.13
C ASN A 103 -24.77 1.55 -1.23
N ASP A 104 -24.03 1.60 -2.34
CA ASP A 104 -24.04 0.52 -3.34
C ASP A 104 -23.69 -0.81 -2.64
N ALA A 105 -24.26 -1.92 -3.13
CA ALA A 105 -24.04 -3.25 -2.54
C ALA A 105 -23.42 -4.21 -3.55
N LEU A 106 -22.38 -4.93 -3.12
CA LEU A 106 -21.72 -5.94 -3.95
C LEU A 106 -22.67 -7.12 -4.20
N VAL A 107 -22.85 -7.48 -5.47
CA VAL A 107 -23.75 -8.57 -5.90
C VAL A 107 -22.95 -9.83 -6.23
N SER A 108 -21.85 -9.68 -6.95
CA SER A 108 -21.01 -10.80 -7.36
C SER A 108 -19.54 -10.41 -7.42
N ILE A 109 -18.68 -11.39 -7.19
CA ILE A 109 -17.22 -11.25 -7.25
C ILE A 109 -16.74 -11.88 -8.55
N VAL A 110 -15.92 -11.13 -9.28
CA VAL A 110 -15.24 -11.57 -10.50
C VAL A 110 -13.86 -12.10 -10.16
N SER A 111 -13.08 -11.36 -9.38
CA SER A 111 -11.74 -11.76 -8.95
C SER A 111 -11.37 -11.16 -7.60
N VAL A 112 -10.39 -11.77 -6.95
CA VAL A 112 -9.80 -11.30 -5.68
C VAL A 112 -8.29 -11.30 -5.84
N ASN A 113 -7.63 -10.17 -5.56
CA ASN A 113 -6.20 -9.96 -5.79
C ASN A 113 -5.75 -10.40 -7.18
N GLU A 114 -6.53 -10.02 -8.21
CA GLU A 114 -6.31 -10.35 -9.63
C GLU A 114 -6.38 -11.84 -9.97
N GLN A 115 -6.83 -12.68 -9.03
CA GLN A 115 -6.94 -14.12 -9.20
C GLN A 115 -8.39 -14.59 -9.07
N GLU A 116 -8.66 -15.81 -9.54
CA GLU A 116 -9.98 -16.41 -9.37
C GLU A 116 -10.28 -16.64 -7.88
N PRO A 117 -11.51 -16.37 -7.40
CA PRO A 117 -11.84 -16.51 -5.98
C PRO A 117 -11.57 -17.91 -5.41
N GLU A 118 -11.66 -18.97 -6.24
CA GLU A 118 -11.39 -20.35 -5.80
C GLU A 118 -9.91 -20.62 -5.53
N ILE A 119 -8.99 -19.93 -6.20
CA ILE A 119 -7.55 -19.99 -5.91
C ILE A 119 -7.27 -19.31 -4.58
N VAL A 120 -7.83 -18.12 -4.39
CA VAL A 120 -7.62 -17.28 -3.19
C VAL A 120 -8.10 -17.98 -1.92
N LYS A 121 -9.18 -18.77 -1.99
CA LYS A 121 -9.66 -19.58 -0.86
C LYS A 121 -8.65 -20.60 -0.33
N LYS A 122 -7.70 -21.03 -1.16
CA LYS A 122 -6.69 -22.05 -0.86
C LYS A 122 -5.32 -21.45 -0.48
N ARG A 123 -5.18 -20.12 -0.46
CA ARG A 123 -3.92 -19.46 -0.09
C ARG A 123 -3.50 -19.81 1.34
N LEU A 124 -2.19 -19.98 1.54
CA LEU A 124 -1.61 -20.01 2.87
C LEU A 124 -1.78 -18.63 3.53
N ALA A 125 -2.13 -18.58 4.81
CA ALA A 125 -2.22 -17.30 5.49
C ALA A 125 -0.81 -16.74 5.75
N PHE A 126 -0.66 -15.42 5.70
CA PHE A 126 0.62 -14.74 5.89
C PHE A 126 1.31 -15.09 7.22
N ASN A 127 0.52 -15.28 8.29
CA ASN A 127 1.06 -15.61 9.61
C ASN A 127 1.56 -17.06 9.70
N ASP A 128 1.10 -17.94 8.81
CA ASP A 128 1.47 -19.35 8.76
C ASP A 128 2.62 -19.60 7.78
N SER A 129 3.07 -18.55 7.05
CA SER A 129 4.17 -18.65 6.08
C SER A 129 5.54 -18.62 6.77
N THR A 130 6.52 -19.30 6.17
CA THR A 130 7.84 -19.49 6.78
C THR A 130 8.74 -18.27 6.54
N PRO A 131 9.12 -17.51 7.60
CA PRO A 131 9.94 -16.31 7.45
C PRO A 131 11.41 -16.64 7.21
N LEU A 132 12.02 -16.02 6.20
CA LEU A 132 13.44 -16.13 5.89
C LEU A 132 14.14 -14.77 5.96
N TYR A 133 15.48 -14.81 6.01
CA TYR A 133 16.28 -13.62 5.70
C TYR A 133 16.12 -13.23 4.23
N PRO A 134 16.25 -11.94 3.90
CA PRO A 134 16.36 -11.49 2.52
C PRO A 134 17.57 -12.14 1.83
N SER A 135 17.34 -12.70 0.65
CA SER A 135 18.37 -13.35 -0.18
C SER A 135 18.41 -12.82 -1.61
N GLU A 136 17.43 -11.99 -1.98
CA GLU A 136 17.39 -11.31 -3.28
C GLU A 136 17.50 -9.81 -3.04
N ARG A 137 18.49 -9.18 -3.68
CA ARG A 137 18.79 -7.76 -3.53
C ARG A 137 17.86 -6.89 -4.38
N LEU A 138 17.34 -5.83 -3.77
CA LEU A 138 16.71 -4.72 -4.46
C LEU A 138 17.80 -3.70 -4.83
N LYS A 139 18.38 -3.82 -6.04
CA LYS A 139 19.42 -2.91 -6.53
C LYS A 139 18.83 -1.52 -6.72
N LEU A 140 19.43 -0.51 -6.10
CA LEU A 140 18.96 0.88 -6.14
C LEU A 140 19.71 1.74 -7.15
N GLU A 141 20.96 1.41 -7.43
CA GLU A 141 21.75 2.01 -8.50
C GLU A 141 21.05 1.79 -9.84
N ARG A 142 20.82 2.88 -10.57
CA ARG A 142 20.21 2.84 -11.89
C ARG A 142 21.26 3.10 -12.96
N ASP A 143 21.20 2.34 -14.06
CA ASP A 143 22.16 2.50 -15.16
C ASP A 143 21.96 3.82 -15.92
N ASP A 144 20.75 4.39 -15.90
CA ASP A 144 20.41 5.64 -16.58
C ASP A 144 20.74 6.90 -15.77
N LYS A 145 21.12 6.75 -14.49
CA LYS A 145 21.41 7.87 -13.58
C LYS A 145 22.57 7.54 -12.65
N ASN A 146 23.61 8.38 -12.69
CA ASN A 146 24.69 8.32 -11.72
C ASN A 146 24.30 8.96 -10.37
N ASP A 147 23.30 8.38 -9.67
CA ASP A 147 22.87 8.85 -8.35
C ASP A 147 23.76 8.26 -7.26
N ILE A 148 24.70 9.08 -6.79
CA ILE A 148 25.65 8.75 -5.71
C ILE A 148 24.92 8.24 -4.45
N SER A 149 23.72 8.75 -4.15
CA SER A 149 22.96 8.34 -2.95
C SER A 149 22.56 6.87 -3.01
N MET A 150 22.02 6.44 -4.16
CA MET A 150 21.59 5.06 -4.35
C MET A 150 22.79 4.12 -4.42
N ARG A 151 23.86 4.57 -5.10
CA ARG A 151 25.14 3.85 -5.16
C ARG A 151 25.74 3.60 -3.77
N ILE A 152 25.73 4.60 -2.88
CA ILE A 152 26.22 4.47 -1.51
C ILE A 152 25.38 3.47 -0.70
N ILE A 153 24.03 3.57 -0.78
CA ILE A 153 23.15 2.64 -0.08
C ILE A 153 23.42 1.22 -0.57
N ASP A 154 23.53 1.02 -1.87
CA ASP A 154 23.82 -0.28 -2.46
C ASP A 154 25.14 -0.91 -1.96
N LEU A 155 26.16 -0.09 -1.70
CA LEU A 155 27.45 -0.59 -1.20
C LEU A 155 27.46 -0.82 0.31
N LEU A 156 26.83 0.05 1.09
CA LEU A 156 27.04 0.11 2.55
C LEU A 156 25.81 -0.27 3.37
N ALA A 157 24.63 -0.33 2.79
CA ALA A 157 23.41 -0.76 3.44
C ALA A 157 22.49 -1.41 2.38
N PRO A 158 22.90 -2.55 1.77
CA PRO A 158 22.14 -3.17 0.70
C PRO A 158 20.72 -3.51 1.16
N LEU A 159 19.73 -3.23 0.30
CA LEU A 159 18.33 -3.51 0.54
C LEU A 159 17.94 -4.84 -0.10
N GLY A 160 17.22 -5.70 0.61
CA GLY A 160 16.71 -6.97 0.08
C GLY A 160 15.18 -7.06 0.02
N LYS A 161 14.68 -8.02 -0.76
CA LYS A 161 13.27 -8.45 -0.73
C LYS A 161 12.96 -9.09 0.62
N GLY A 162 12.04 -8.48 1.37
CA GLY A 162 11.72 -8.87 2.75
C GLY A 162 12.46 -8.08 3.83
N GLN A 163 13.21 -7.01 3.48
CA GLN A 163 13.99 -6.24 4.46
C GLN A 163 13.09 -5.46 5.44
N ARG A 164 13.55 -5.35 6.69
CA ARG A 164 13.03 -4.44 7.72
C ARG A 164 14.03 -3.30 7.94
N GLY A 165 13.92 -2.27 7.12
CA GLY A 165 14.87 -1.15 7.13
C GLY A 165 14.35 0.08 7.87
N LEU A 166 15.27 0.80 8.52
CA LEU A 166 15.04 2.12 9.09
C LEU A 166 15.90 3.17 8.38
N ILE A 167 15.28 4.28 7.96
CA ILE A 167 15.99 5.52 7.62
C ILE A 167 15.95 6.40 8.86
N VAL A 168 17.04 6.38 9.63
CA VAL A 168 17.19 7.13 10.87
C VAL A 168 17.60 8.55 10.50
N SER A 169 16.73 9.53 10.75
CA SER A 169 16.95 10.89 10.27
C SER A 169 16.62 11.93 11.34
N PRO A 170 17.51 12.90 11.59
CA PRO A 170 17.09 14.13 12.23
C PRO A 170 16.20 14.95 11.29
N PRO A 171 15.41 15.91 11.82
CA PRO A 171 14.67 16.85 10.99
C PRO A 171 15.60 17.58 10.01
N LYS A 172 15.10 17.85 8.80
CA LYS A 172 15.80 18.60 7.72
C LYS A 172 17.08 17.95 7.15
N ALA A 173 17.35 16.68 7.43
CA ALA A 173 18.53 15.98 6.88
C ALA A 173 18.35 15.41 5.45
N GLY A 174 17.19 15.62 4.81
CA GLY A 174 16.93 15.13 3.45
C GLY A 174 16.22 13.76 3.36
N LYS A 175 15.60 13.31 4.46
CA LYS A 175 14.74 12.10 4.54
C LYS A 175 13.85 11.91 3.31
N THR A 176 13.03 12.91 2.97
CA THR A 176 12.03 12.81 1.89
C THR A 176 12.68 12.58 0.53
N ILE A 177 13.80 13.26 0.26
CA ILE A 177 14.55 13.11 -1.01
C ILE A 177 15.14 11.71 -1.12
N ILE A 178 15.70 11.16 -0.03
CA ILE A 178 16.20 9.79 -0.04
C ILE A 178 15.05 8.80 -0.28
N LEU A 179 13.90 8.97 0.39
CA LEU A 179 12.74 8.09 0.21
C LEU A 179 12.20 8.12 -1.24
N GLN A 180 12.09 9.31 -1.84
CA GLN A 180 11.70 9.48 -3.24
C GLN A 180 12.68 8.81 -4.22
N LYS A 181 13.98 8.94 -3.96
CA LYS A 181 15.02 8.30 -4.79
C LYS A 181 14.94 6.78 -4.70
N ILE A 182 14.73 6.24 -3.50
CA ILE A 182 14.55 4.79 -3.30
C ILE A 182 13.29 4.32 -4.04
N ALA A 183 12.17 5.01 -3.89
CA ALA A 183 10.92 4.71 -4.60
C ALA A 183 11.14 4.62 -6.11
N ASN A 184 11.74 5.68 -6.69
CA ASN A 184 12.00 5.77 -8.12
C ASN A 184 13.03 4.77 -8.64
N SER A 185 13.92 4.29 -7.77
CA SER A 185 14.91 3.26 -8.11
C SER A 185 14.28 1.88 -8.12
N ILE A 186 13.45 1.57 -7.11
CA ILE A 186 12.68 0.33 -7.05
C ILE A 186 11.74 0.24 -8.25
N THR A 187 10.99 1.29 -8.59
CA THR A 187 10.08 1.25 -9.75
C THR A 187 10.78 1.07 -11.09
N ALA A 188 12.04 1.52 -11.19
CA ALA A 188 12.81 1.43 -12.44
C ALA A 188 13.51 0.07 -12.58
N ASN A 189 14.16 -0.39 -11.51
CA ASN A 189 14.97 -1.61 -11.53
C ASN A 189 14.15 -2.87 -11.21
N HIS A 190 13.05 -2.72 -10.48
CA HIS A 190 12.21 -3.80 -9.97
C HIS A 190 10.71 -3.54 -10.26
N PRO A 191 10.30 -3.44 -11.54
CA PRO A 191 8.91 -3.16 -11.92
C PRO A 191 7.94 -4.28 -11.51
N GLU A 192 8.44 -5.46 -11.16
CA GLU A 192 7.65 -6.57 -10.62
C GLU A 192 7.21 -6.35 -9.16
N CYS A 193 7.91 -5.49 -8.42
CA CYS A 193 7.60 -5.17 -7.03
C CYS A 193 6.41 -4.19 -6.95
N ILE A 194 5.45 -4.50 -6.08
CA ILE A 194 4.33 -3.60 -5.80
C ILE A 194 4.79 -2.58 -4.76
N LEU A 195 4.96 -1.33 -5.18
CA LEU A 195 5.40 -0.24 -4.32
C LEU A 195 4.23 0.57 -3.76
N ILE A 196 4.16 0.66 -2.43
CA ILE A 196 3.21 1.47 -1.69
C ILE A 196 3.98 2.50 -0.86
N VAL A 197 3.66 3.78 -0.98
CA VAL A 197 4.16 4.83 -0.11
C VAL A 197 3.07 5.19 0.89
N LEU A 198 3.37 5.05 2.18
CA LEU A 198 2.44 5.34 3.27
C LEU A 198 2.94 6.55 4.06
N LEU A 199 2.20 7.65 3.99
CA LEU A 199 2.52 8.91 4.67
C LEU A 199 1.58 9.10 5.86
N ILE A 200 2.12 9.23 7.07
CA ILE A 200 1.38 9.32 8.33
C ILE A 200 1.75 10.62 9.05
N ASP A 201 0.73 11.42 9.36
CA ASP A 201 0.85 12.68 10.12
C ASP A 201 1.88 13.63 9.49
N GLU A 202 1.90 13.67 8.15
CA GLU A 202 2.77 14.54 7.36
C GLU A 202 1.99 15.69 6.73
N ARG A 203 2.70 16.71 6.26
CA ARG A 203 2.08 17.91 5.71
C ARG A 203 1.43 17.69 4.34
N PRO A 204 0.27 18.30 4.03
CA PRO A 204 -0.41 18.15 2.74
C PRO A 204 0.46 18.49 1.52
N GLU A 205 1.33 19.49 1.62
CA GLU A 205 2.27 19.86 0.56
C GLU A 205 3.34 18.80 0.32
N GLU A 206 3.80 18.13 1.38
CA GLU A 206 4.77 17.02 1.29
C GLU A 206 4.12 15.76 0.69
N VAL A 207 2.83 15.52 0.98
CA VAL A 207 2.03 14.47 0.34
C VAL A 207 1.90 14.73 -1.16
N THR A 208 1.56 15.96 -1.54
CA THR A 208 1.41 16.34 -2.96
C THR A 208 2.72 16.22 -3.72
N ASP A 209 3.84 16.63 -3.11
CA ASP A 209 5.17 16.49 -3.69
C ASP A 209 5.54 15.02 -3.92
N MET A 210 5.28 14.15 -2.94
CA MET A 210 5.48 12.72 -3.09
C MET A 210 4.64 12.14 -4.24
N GLN A 211 3.34 12.42 -4.28
CA GLN A 211 2.43 11.94 -5.33
C GLN A 211 2.86 12.31 -6.75
N ARG A 212 3.49 13.48 -6.92
CA ARG A 212 3.98 13.94 -8.23
C ARG A 212 5.37 13.41 -8.57
N SER A 213 6.14 13.01 -7.57
CA SER A 213 7.56 12.67 -7.71
C SER A 213 7.82 11.17 -7.82
N VAL A 214 6.88 10.31 -7.44
CA VAL A 214 7.05 8.84 -7.48
C VAL A 214 5.94 8.16 -8.27
N ASN A 215 6.32 7.14 -9.04
CA ASN A 215 5.38 6.28 -9.76
C ASN A 215 4.96 5.09 -8.87
N ALA A 216 4.19 5.37 -7.82
CA ALA A 216 3.77 4.39 -6.83
C ALA A 216 2.36 4.67 -6.33
N GLU A 217 1.75 3.69 -5.66
CA GLU A 217 0.54 3.94 -4.90
C GLU A 217 0.87 4.75 -3.64
N VAL A 218 0.48 6.03 -3.61
CA VAL A 218 0.72 6.90 -2.46
C VAL A 218 -0.57 7.02 -1.63
N ILE A 219 -0.52 6.46 -0.42
CA ILE A 219 -1.59 6.51 0.58
C ILE A 219 -1.16 7.42 1.72
N SER A 220 -2.05 8.31 2.15
CA SER A 220 -1.71 9.31 3.16
C SER A 220 -2.81 9.53 4.19
N SER A 221 -2.40 9.94 5.38
CA SER A 221 -3.24 10.50 6.44
C SER A 221 -2.50 11.71 6.99
N THR A 222 -2.92 12.92 6.62
CA THR A 222 -2.21 14.18 6.96
C THR A 222 -2.37 14.53 8.43
N PHE A 223 -1.57 15.48 8.93
CA PHE A 223 -1.63 15.92 10.34
C PHE A 223 -2.98 16.53 10.77
N ASP A 224 -3.85 16.87 9.82
CA ASP A 224 -5.20 17.39 10.08
C ASP A 224 -6.16 16.30 10.59
N GLU A 225 -5.80 15.04 10.39
CA GLU A 225 -6.62 13.89 10.73
C GLU A 225 -6.38 13.40 12.16
N PRO A 226 -7.37 12.78 12.82
CA PRO A 226 -7.20 12.26 14.18
C PRO A 226 -6.29 11.02 14.22
N ALA A 227 -5.69 10.75 15.38
CA ALA A 227 -4.78 9.62 15.57
C ALA A 227 -5.41 8.26 15.21
N ASP A 228 -6.69 8.04 15.51
CA ASP A 228 -7.41 6.81 15.14
C ASP A 228 -7.38 6.58 13.63
N HIS A 229 -7.52 7.65 12.85
CA HIS A 229 -7.48 7.60 11.39
C HIS A 229 -6.12 7.14 10.87
N HIS A 230 -5.03 7.66 11.42
CA HIS A 230 -3.68 7.22 11.07
C HIS A 230 -3.50 5.71 11.31
N THR A 231 -3.98 5.21 12.46
CA THR A 231 -3.86 3.79 12.81
C THR A 231 -4.71 2.89 11.92
N GLN A 232 -5.91 3.35 11.52
CA GLN A 232 -6.80 2.61 10.63
C GLN A 232 -6.21 2.51 9.21
N VAL A 233 -5.75 3.63 8.64
CA VAL A 233 -5.15 3.66 7.30
C VAL A 233 -3.92 2.75 7.24
N ALA A 234 -3.02 2.86 8.22
CA ALA A 234 -1.85 1.98 8.31
C ALA A 234 -2.24 0.51 8.43
N HIS A 235 -3.29 0.18 9.18
CA HIS A 235 -3.78 -1.18 9.30
C HIS A 235 -4.29 -1.75 7.97
N ILE A 236 -5.10 -1.00 7.22
CA ILE A 236 -5.60 -1.46 5.91
C ILE A 236 -4.45 -1.65 4.92
N VAL A 237 -3.50 -0.72 4.87
CA VAL A 237 -2.32 -0.83 3.99
C VAL A 237 -1.48 -2.07 4.33
N LEU A 238 -1.25 -2.33 5.61
CA LEU A 238 -0.53 -3.53 6.04
C LEU A 238 -1.27 -4.80 5.64
N GLU A 239 -2.57 -4.86 5.90
CA GLU A 239 -3.37 -6.04 5.55
C GLU A 239 -3.41 -6.25 4.03
N LYS A 240 -3.54 -5.18 3.23
CA LYS A 240 -3.44 -5.23 1.76
C LYS A 240 -2.10 -5.84 1.33
N ALA A 241 -0.99 -5.35 1.88
CA ALA A 241 0.34 -5.87 1.57
C ALA A 241 0.46 -7.36 1.93
N ARG A 242 -0.05 -7.78 3.09
CA ARG A 242 -0.09 -9.20 3.49
C ARG A 242 -0.90 -10.04 2.51
N ARG A 243 -2.07 -9.58 2.07
CA ARG A 243 -2.87 -10.30 1.06
C ARG A 243 -2.14 -10.47 -0.26
N LEU A 244 -1.38 -9.46 -0.69
CA LEU A 244 -0.58 -9.54 -1.91
C LEU A 244 0.59 -10.54 -1.76
N VAL A 245 1.25 -10.59 -0.60
CA VAL A 245 2.29 -11.60 -0.32
C VAL A 245 1.72 -13.01 -0.25
N GLU A 246 0.51 -13.20 0.31
CA GLU A 246 -0.20 -14.50 0.25
C GLU A 246 -0.44 -14.97 -1.20
N MET A 247 -0.44 -14.04 -2.16
CA MET A 247 -0.51 -14.30 -3.61
C MET A 247 0.86 -14.32 -4.29
N LYS A 248 1.93 -14.51 -3.50
CA LYS A 248 3.33 -14.62 -3.94
C LYS A 248 3.88 -13.37 -4.65
N LYS A 249 3.38 -12.19 -4.28
CA LYS A 249 3.89 -10.91 -4.79
C LYS A 249 4.99 -10.37 -3.87
N ASP A 250 5.95 -9.68 -4.46
CA ASP A 250 6.92 -8.86 -3.74
C ASP A 250 6.32 -7.47 -3.51
N VAL A 251 6.20 -7.06 -2.26
CA VAL A 251 5.57 -5.80 -1.86
C VAL A 251 6.56 -4.97 -1.07
N VAL A 252 6.71 -3.70 -1.44
CA VAL A 252 7.54 -2.74 -0.73
C VAL A 252 6.65 -1.64 -0.15
N ILE A 253 6.72 -1.42 1.16
CA ILE A 253 6.11 -0.27 1.83
C ILE A 253 7.21 0.71 2.22
N LEU A 254 7.10 1.93 1.71
CA LEU A 254 7.88 3.08 2.17
C LEU A 254 7.04 3.88 3.16
N LEU A 255 7.35 3.77 4.45
CA LEU A 255 6.58 4.40 5.52
C LEU A 255 7.26 5.69 6.00
N ASP A 256 6.53 6.79 5.96
CA ASP A 256 6.96 8.08 6.49
C ASP A 256 5.91 8.66 7.45
N SER A 257 6.03 8.49 8.78
CA SER A 257 7.13 7.85 9.52
C SER A 257 6.63 6.83 10.55
N ILE A 258 7.51 5.91 10.95
CA ILE A 258 7.19 4.95 12.01
C ILE A 258 7.08 5.61 13.38
N THR A 259 7.84 6.70 13.60
CA THR A 259 7.77 7.49 14.84
C THR A 259 6.40 8.11 15.02
N ARG A 260 5.86 8.73 13.96
CA ARG A 260 4.51 9.32 13.99
C ARG A 260 3.42 8.27 14.12
N LEU A 261 3.55 7.12 13.45
CA LEU A 261 2.62 6.00 13.63
C LEU A 261 2.61 5.48 15.07
N ALA A 262 3.78 5.37 15.71
CA ALA A 262 3.88 4.97 17.12
C ALA A 262 3.25 6.01 18.07
N ARG A 263 3.44 7.32 17.80
CA ARG A 263 2.77 8.39 18.54
C ARG A 263 1.24 8.30 18.41
N ALA A 264 0.73 8.07 17.20
CA ALA A 264 -0.70 7.89 16.97
C ALA A 264 -1.24 6.71 17.78
N HIS A 265 -0.55 5.57 17.77
CA HIS A 265 -0.92 4.41 18.58
C HIS A 265 -0.89 4.67 20.09
N ASN A 266 0.05 5.49 20.58
CA ASN A 266 0.11 5.89 21.98
C ASN A 266 -1.05 6.81 22.39
N ALA A 267 -1.54 7.65 21.47
CA ALA A 267 -2.65 8.56 21.74
C ALA A 267 -4.00 7.85 21.81
N VAL A 268 -4.18 6.75 21.06
CA VAL A 268 -5.48 6.04 20.95
C VAL A 268 -5.64 4.88 21.93
N ILE A 269 -4.54 4.37 22.49
CA ILE A 269 -4.62 3.20 23.37
C ILE A 269 -5.17 3.61 24.75
N PRO A 270 -6.09 2.82 25.34
CA PRO A 270 -6.46 3.00 26.74
C PRO A 270 -5.23 2.84 27.64
N HIS A 271 -5.09 3.72 28.64
CA HIS A 271 -3.96 3.68 29.57
C HIS A 271 -3.86 2.32 30.28
N SER A 272 -2.69 1.68 30.18
CA SER A 272 -2.42 0.39 30.82
C SER A 272 -2.00 0.52 32.29
N GLY A 273 -1.77 1.75 32.76
CA GLY A 273 -1.19 2.04 34.08
C GLY A 273 0.32 1.83 34.17
N LYS A 274 0.97 1.36 33.09
CA LYS A 274 2.43 1.17 33.00
C LYS A 274 3.00 2.05 31.90
N THR A 275 3.62 3.15 32.30
CA THR A 275 4.23 4.13 31.40
C THR A 275 5.75 3.96 31.40
N LEU A 276 6.34 3.83 30.22
CA LEU A 276 7.79 3.86 30.01
C LEU A 276 8.32 5.30 30.11
N SER A 277 9.64 5.45 30.05
CA SER A 277 10.27 6.77 29.95
C SER A 277 9.70 7.55 28.74
N GLY A 278 9.57 8.87 28.88
CA GLY A 278 9.06 9.71 27.79
C GLY A 278 7.54 9.65 27.56
N GLY A 279 6.76 9.06 28.47
CA GLY A 279 5.29 9.08 28.39
C GLY A 279 4.69 8.05 27.42
N VAL A 280 5.47 7.05 27.02
CA VAL A 280 5.03 5.97 26.14
C VAL A 280 4.37 4.87 26.97
N ASP A 281 3.12 4.53 26.68
CA ASP A 281 2.46 3.40 27.32
C ASP A 281 3.12 2.08 26.86
N SER A 282 3.35 1.15 27.79
CA SER A 282 3.99 -0.14 27.49
C SER A 282 3.29 -0.94 26.38
N LEU A 283 1.97 -0.79 26.22
CA LEU A 283 1.19 -1.45 25.18
C LEU A 283 1.12 -0.66 23.86
N ALA A 284 1.44 0.63 23.88
CA ALA A 284 1.33 1.49 22.70
C ALA A 284 2.23 1.02 21.54
N LEU A 285 3.40 0.47 21.86
CA LEU A 285 4.37 0.05 20.85
C LEU A 285 4.07 -1.33 20.26
N HIS A 286 3.15 -2.10 20.82
CA HIS A 286 2.88 -3.46 20.37
C HIS A 286 2.35 -3.52 18.92
N LYS A 287 1.35 -2.69 18.58
CA LYS A 287 0.80 -2.64 17.21
C LYS A 287 1.82 -2.09 16.19
N PRO A 288 2.50 -0.96 16.44
CA PRO A 288 3.59 -0.48 15.58
C PRO A 288 4.73 -1.50 15.38
N LYS A 289 5.16 -2.21 16.43
CA LYS A 289 6.15 -3.29 16.31
C LYS A 289 5.66 -4.43 15.44
N ARG A 290 4.38 -4.82 15.55
CA ARG A 290 3.78 -5.83 14.67
C ARG A 290 3.65 -5.37 13.22
N PHE A 291 3.45 -4.07 12.99
CA PHE A 291 3.47 -3.49 11.65
C PHE A 291 4.86 -3.64 11.04
N PHE A 292 5.89 -3.15 11.72
CA PHE A 292 7.26 -3.18 11.20
C PHE A 292 7.84 -4.60 11.13
N GLY A 293 7.56 -5.43 12.13
CA GLY A 293 7.93 -6.84 12.18
C GLY A 293 7.14 -7.74 11.21
N ALA A 294 6.16 -7.19 10.48
CA ALA A 294 5.52 -7.92 9.40
C ALA A 294 6.49 -8.16 8.25
N ALA A 295 7.41 -7.22 7.97
CA ALA A 295 8.35 -7.37 6.86
C ALA A 295 9.26 -8.59 7.03
N ARG A 296 9.29 -9.41 5.98
CA ARG A 296 9.98 -10.70 5.91
C ARG A 296 10.04 -11.18 4.48
N ASN A 297 11.06 -11.98 4.18
CA ASN A 297 11.06 -12.84 3.01
C ASN A 297 10.25 -14.12 3.33
N VAL A 298 9.57 -14.70 2.35
CA VAL A 298 8.68 -15.86 2.56
C VAL A 298 9.15 -17.04 1.69
N GLU A 299 9.36 -18.20 2.32
CA GLU A 299 9.83 -19.40 1.61
C GLU A 299 8.86 -19.87 0.51
N GLU A 300 7.56 -19.81 0.77
CA GLU A 300 6.52 -20.28 -0.16
C GLU A 300 6.28 -19.33 -1.36
N GLY A 301 6.92 -18.16 -1.35
CA GLY A 301 6.95 -17.16 -2.40
C GLY A 301 6.43 -15.79 -1.99
N GLY A 302 6.99 -14.75 -2.62
CA GLY A 302 6.72 -13.35 -2.30
C GLY A 302 7.51 -12.83 -1.11
N SER A 303 7.42 -11.53 -0.87
CA SER A 303 8.13 -10.88 0.22
C SER A 303 7.44 -9.58 0.62
N LEU A 304 7.56 -9.22 1.90
CA LEU A 304 7.15 -7.90 2.39
C LEU A 304 8.39 -7.14 2.84
N THR A 305 8.79 -6.12 2.09
CA THR A 305 9.81 -5.16 2.48
C THR A 305 9.14 -3.95 3.11
N ILE A 306 9.62 -3.50 4.28
CA ILE A 306 9.21 -2.24 4.89
C ILE A 306 10.46 -1.42 5.16
N LEU A 307 10.55 -0.26 4.52
CA LEU A 307 11.55 0.75 4.81
C LEU A 307 10.83 1.95 5.43
N ALA A 308 11.08 2.19 6.71
CA ALA A 308 10.40 3.23 7.46
C ALA A 308 11.36 4.31 7.92
N THR A 309 10.92 5.56 7.90
CA THR A 309 11.71 6.66 8.46
C THR A 309 11.50 6.71 9.97
N ALA A 310 12.57 6.95 10.73
CA ALA A 310 12.54 7.13 12.17
C ALA A 310 13.19 8.47 12.52
N LEU A 311 12.47 9.29 13.29
CA LEU A 311 12.95 10.61 13.70
C LEU A 311 13.83 10.47 14.95
N ILE A 312 15.01 11.09 14.89
CA ILE A 312 15.94 11.24 16.02
C ILE A 312 16.27 12.72 16.25
N GLU A 313 16.87 13.03 17.40
CA GLU A 313 17.31 14.40 17.75
C GLU A 313 16.19 15.46 17.64
N THR A 314 14.95 15.07 17.95
CA THR A 314 13.78 15.95 17.94
C THR A 314 13.64 16.77 19.23
N GLY A 315 14.42 16.43 20.26
CA GLY A 315 14.27 16.95 21.62
C GLY A 315 13.15 16.26 22.43
N SER A 316 12.47 15.28 21.86
CA SER A 316 11.43 14.49 22.55
C SER A 316 11.99 13.18 23.08
N ARG A 317 11.92 12.99 24.40
CA ARG A 317 12.28 11.70 25.04
C ARG A 317 11.41 10.55 24.57
N MET A 318 10.17 10.84 24.18
CA MET A 318 9.25 9.85 23.60
C MET A 318 9.82 9.26 22.31
N ASP A 319 10.37 10.10 21.43
CA ASP A 319 10.90 9.66 20.14
C ASP A 319 12.17 8.83 20.30
N GLU A 320 13.02 9.18 21.26
CA GLU A 320 14.21 8.40 21.61
C GLU A 320 13.83 6.98 22.04
N VAL A 321 12.83 6.85 22.92
CA VAL A 321 12.33 5.54 23.37
C VAL A 321 11.70 4.77 22.21
N ILE A 322 10.90 5.42 21.37
CA ILE A 322 10.32 4.80 20.17
C ILE A 322 11.44 4.28 19.25
N PHE A 323 12.46 5.08 18.99
CA PHE A 323 13.56 4.71 18.11
C PHE A 323 14.31 3.48 18.61
N GLU A 324 14.70 3.45 19.90
CA GLU A 324 15.44 2.31 20.47
C GLU A 324 14.64 1.00 20.37
N GLU A 325 13.32 1.06 20.56
CA GLU A 325 12.43 -0.09 20.47
C GLU A 325 12.31 -0.66 19.04
N PHE A 326 12.40 0.21 18.02
CA PHE A 326 12.41 -0.22 16.62
C PHE A 326 13.78 -0.61 16.09
N LYS A 327 14.85 -0.01 16.61
CA LYS A 327 16.22 -0.35 16.27
C LYS A 327 16.50 -1.84 16.53
N GLY A 328 16.01 -2.37 17.65
CA GLY A 328 16.11 -3.80 17.96
C GLY A 328 15.29 -4.72 17.05
N THR A 329 14.28 -4.18 16.35
CA THR A 329 13.36 -4.94 15.48
C THR A 329 13.83 -4.96 14.02
N GLY A 330 14.53 -3.91 13.58
CA GLY A 330 15.07 -3.75 12.24
C GLY A 330 16.30 -4.60 11.95
N ASN A 331 16.60 -4.79 10.67
CA ASN A 331 17.79 -5.48 10.19
C ASN A 331 18.58 -4.70 9.13
N MET A 332 18.21 -3.45 8.86
CA MET A 332 18.93 -2.50 8.01
C MET A 332 18.75 -1.09 8.58
N GLU A 333 19.81 -0.29 8.58
CA GLU A 333 19.81 1.11 9.02
C GLU A 333 20.53 1.99 7.99
N ILE A 334 19.85 3.04 7.53
CA ILE A 334 20.44 4.17 6.80
C ILE A 334 20.38 5.35 7.74
N VAL A 335 21.54 5.82 8.20
CA VAL A 335 21.61 6.92 9.18
C VAL A 335 21.92 8.22 8.45
N LEU A 336 21.08 9.23 8.63
CA LEU A 336 21.33 10.58 8.14
C LEU A 336 21.94 11.44 9.25
N ASP A 337 22.97 12.22 8.92
CA ASP A 337 23.72 13.02 9.89
C ASP A 337 23.43 14.52 9.74
N ARG A 338 23.12 15.17 10.87
CA ARG A 338 22.80 16.61 10.92
C ARG A 338 24.00 17.48 10.53
N LYS A 339 25.23 17.11 10.91
CA LYS A 339 26.45 17.90 10.62
C LYS A 339 26.73 17.93 9.11
N LEU A 340 26.46 16.84 8.40
CA LEU A 340 26.51 16.80 6.94
C LEU A 340 25.48 17.75 6.32
N ALA A 341 24.22 17.67 6.78
CA ALA A 341 23.14 18.50 6.28
C ALA A 341 23.36 20.01 6.53
N ASP A 342 23.81 20.39 7.72
CA ASP A 342 24.11 21.79 8.09
C ASP A 342 25.24 22.39 7.23
N ARG A 343 26.19 21.55 6.79
CA ARG A 343 27.27 21.91 5.85
C ARG A 343 26.85 21.80 4.38
N ARG A 344 25.58 21.47 4.10
CA ARG A 344 25.03 21.27 2.74
C ARG A 344 25.72 20.15 1.96
N ILE A 345 26.24 19.14 2.66
CA ILE A 345 26.82 17.95 2.04
C ILE A 345 25.71 16.92 1.86
N PHE A 346 25.32 16.70 0.60
CA PHE A 346 24.32 15.70 0.22
C PHE A 346 24.91 14.63 -0.72
N PRO A 347 24.47 13.35 -0.59
CA PRO A 347 23.52 12.84 0.41
C PRO A 347 24.10 12.89 1.84
N ALA A 348 23.27 13.22 2.84
CA ALA A 348 23.72 13.39 4.22
C ALA A 348 23.78 12.05 4.98
N ILE A 349 24.32 11.01 4.35
CA ILE A 349 24.37 9.65 4.91
C ILE A 349 25.64 9.49 5.75
N ASP A 350 25.50 9.04 6.99
CA ASP A 350 26.61 8.55 7.80
C ASP A 350 26.99 7.14 7.32
N VAL A 351 28.02 7.09 6.48
CA VAL A 351 28.53 5.87 5.85
C VAL A 351 29.10 4.87 6.84
N ASN A 352 29.54 5.33 8.02
CA ASN A 352 30.14 4.47 9.04
C ASN A 352 29.07 3.84 9.94
N LYS A 353 27.92 4.52 10.14
CA LYS A 353 26.80 3.97 10.92
C LYS A 353 25.79 3.18 10.09
N SER A 354 25.71 3.42 8.77
CA SER A 354 24.75 2.73 7.91
C SER A 354 25.19 1.28 7.62
N SER A 355 24.27 0.33 7.75
CA SER A 355 24.57 -1.10 7.63
C SER A 355 23.33 -1.96 7.39
N THR A 356 23.56 -3.17 6.87
CA THR A 356 22.55 -4.24 6.77
C THR A 356 23.05 -5.49 7.48
N ARG A 357 22.22 -6.12 8.31
CA ARG A 357 22.54 -7.42 8.92
C ARG A 357 22.45 -8.52 7.87
N ARG A 358 23.36 -9.49 7.93
CA ARG A 358 23.45 -10.63 6.99
C ARG A 358 23.65 -10.15 5.53
N GLU A 359 24.44 -9.09 5.32
CA GLU A 359 24.68 -8.52 3.98
C GLU A 359 25.37 -9.51 3.01
N GLU A 360 26.03 -10.56 3.54
CA GLU A 360 26.60 -11.66 2.75
C GLU A 360 25.55 -12.49 1.99
N LEU A 361 24.27 -12.39 2.33
CA LEU A 361 23.17 -13.01 1.58
C LEU A 361 22.70 -12.15 0.39
N LEU A 362 23.12 -10.88 0.33
CA LEU A 362 22.69 -9.90 -0.68
C LEU A 362 23.82 -9.48 -1.63
N LEU A 363 25.07 -9.61 -1.18
CA LEU A 363 26.27 -9.26 -1.93
C LEU A 363 27.00 -10.52 -2.38
N SER A 364 27.59 -10.48 -3.57
CA SER A 364 28.53 -11.53 -3.98
C SER A 364 29.79 -11.51 -3.10
N GLU A 365 30.49 -12.64 -3.01
CA GLU A 365 31.74 -12.73 -2.22
C GLU A 365 32.78 -11.67 -2.64
N LYS A 366 32.88 -11.40 -3.95
CA LYS A 366 33.78 -10.38 -4.49
C LYS A 366 33.37 -8.97 -4.03
N GLU A 367 32.08 -8.64 -4.12
CA GLU A 367 31.56 -7.35 -3.64
C GLU A 367 31.77 -7.20 -2.14
N LEU A 368 31.44 -8.23 -1.35
CA LEU A 368 31.54 -8.22 0.10
C LEU A 368 32.98 -7.94 0.57
N ASN A 369 33.96 -8.61 -0.03
CA ASN A 369 35.38 -8.40 0.29
C ASN A 369 35.81 -6.95 0.00
N ARG A 370 35.38 -6.38 -1.13
CA ARG A 370 35.71 -5.00 -1.51
C ARG A 370 35.00 -3.97 -0.63
N VAL A 371 33.72 -4.19 -0.31
CA VAL A 371 32.94 -3.37 0.61
C VAL A 371 33.58 -3.38 1.99
N TRP A 372 34.12 -4.50 2.45
CA TRP A 372 34.80 -4.58 3.74
C TRP A 372 36.09 -3.75 3.77
N VAL A 373 36.90 -3.81 2.70
CA VAL A 373 38.08 -2.94 2.54
C VAL A 373 37.65 -1.47 2.54
N LEU A 374 36.58 -1.13 1.83
CA LEU A 374 36.02 0.23 1.82
C LEU A 374 35.60 0.69 3.22
N ARG A 375 34.88 -0.15 3.98
CA ARG A 375 34.46 0.18 5.36
C ARG A 375 35.66 0.44 6.26
N LYS A 376 36.72 -0.37 6.16
CA LYS A 376 37.96 -0.17 6.91
C LYS A 376 38.68 1.12 6.53
N PHE A 377 38.69 1.47 5.25
CA PHE A 377 39.28 2.72 4.79
C PHE A 377 38.53 3.95 5.32
N LEU A 378 37.20 3.86 5.45
CA LEU A 378 36.35 4.95 5.93
C LEU A 378 36.24 5.04 7.46
N SER A 379 36.59 3.99 8.21
CA SER A 379 36.31 3.91 9.66
C SER A 379 37.07 4.95 10.49
N ASP A 380 38.25 5.33 10.05
CA ASP A 380 39.11 6.28 10.77
C ASP A 380 38.80 7.75 10.42
N MET A 381 37.91 7.97 9.44
CA MET A 381 37.51 9.30 8.98
C MET A 381 36.32 9.83 9.79
N THR A 382 36.27 11.16 9.95
CA THR A 382 35.05 11.80 10.44
C THR A 382 33.92 11.66 9.42
N PRO A 383 32.62 11.75 9.81
CA PRO A 383 31.51 11.61 8.87
C PRO A 383 31.59 12.54 7.65
N VAL A 384 32.10 13.77 7.84
CA VAL A 384 32.30 14.75 6.77
C VAL A 384 33.37 14.28 5.78
N GLU A 385 34.55 13.91 6.29
CA GLU A 385 35.68 13.44 5.46
C GLU A 385 35.33 12.13 4.72
N ALA A 386 34.66 11.20 5.40
CA ALA A 386 34.23 9.94 4.83
C ALA A 386 33.25 10.16 3.67
N MET A 387 32.25 11.03 3.87
CA MET A 387 31.24 11.35 2.87
C MET A 387 31.82 12.11 1.66
N GLU A 388 32.72 13.08 1.88
CA GLU A 388 33.40 13.77 0.79
C GLU A 388 34.32 12.83 0.00
N THR A 389 35.04 11.96 0.69
CA THR A 389 35.94 10.98 0.08
C THR A 389 35.16 9.98 -0.78
N ILE A 390 34.15 9.30 -0.22
CA ILE A 390 33.37 8.34 -0.99
C ILE A 390 32.65 9.00 -2.17
N LYS A 391 32.11 10.22 -2.00
CA LYS A 391 31.48 10.98 -3.08
C LYS A 391 32.46 11.29 -4.21
N ARG A 392 33.69 11.70 -3.86
CA ARG A 392 34.76 11.96 -4.84
C ARG A 392 35.14 10.69 -5.59
N GLU A 393 35.35 9.58 -4.90
CA GLU A 393 35.77 8.32 -5.53
C GLU A 393 34.67 7.70 -6.40
N LEU A 394 33.42 7.68 -5.93
CA LEU A 394 32.28 7.24 -6.74
C LEU A 394 32.07 8.16 -7.96
N GLY A 395 32.32 9.45 -7.82
CA GLY A 395 32.22 10.42 -8.92
C GLY A 395 33.20 10.18 -10.07
N LYS A 396 34.29 9.44 -9.85
CA LYS A 396 35.27 9.08 -10.89
C LYS A 396 34.82 7.91 -11.78
N THR A 397 33.78 7.19 -11.36
CA THR A 397 33.31 5.95 -12.02
C THR A 397 31.83 6.07 -12.37
N LYS A 398 31.41 5.30 -13.39
CA LYS A 398 30.03 5.34 -13.87
C LYS A 398 29.09 4.56 -12.98
N ASN A 399 29.55 3.44 -12.42
CA ASN A 399 28.75 2.55 -11.59
C ASN A 399 29.59 1.89 -10.48
N ASN A 400 28.91 1.16 -9.59
CA ASN A 400 29.52 0.48 -8.45
C ASN A 400 30.42 -0.68 -8.86
N GLU A 401 30.11 -1.37 -9.96
CA GLU A 401 30.96 -2.47 -10.46
C GLU A 401 32.34 -1.96 -10.90
N GLU A 402 32.38 -0.87 -11.65
CA GLU A 402 33.60 -0.18 -12.08
C GLU A 402 34.37 0.34 -10.85
N PHE A 403 33.67 0.96 -9.90
CA PHE A 403 34.26 1.44 -8.65
C PHE A 403 34.95 0.31 -7.87
N LEU A 404 34.24 -0.79 -7.57
CA LEU A 404 34.78 -1.91 -6.81
C LEU A 404 35.91 -2.63 -7.55
N SER A 405 35.90 -2.60 -8.88
CA SER A 405 36.98 -3.15 -9.71
C SER A 405 38.21 -2.25 -9.75
N SER A 406 38.03 -0.93 -9.62
CA SER A 406 39.13 0.05 -9.57
C SER A 406 39.86 0.07 -8.22
N MET A 407 39.25 -0.46 -7.17
CA MET A 407 39.91 -0.62 -5.87
C MET A 407 41.06 -1.62 -6.01
N SER A 408 42.28 -1.10 -5.88
CA SER A 408 43.51 -1.91 -5.81
C SER A 408 43.39 -3.04 -4.79
N ASN A 409 44.01 -4.18 -5.06
CA ASN A 409 44.09 -5.30 -4.12
C ASN A 409 44.81 -4.93 -2.83
#